data_AF-A0A661H8P1-F1
#
_entry.id   AF-A0A661H8P1-F1
#
_cell.length_a   1.000
_cell.length_b   1.000
_cell.length_c   1.000
_cell.angle_alpha   90.00
_cell.angle_beta   90.00
_cell.angle_gamma   90.00
#
_symmetry.space_group_name_H-M   'P 1'
#
loop_
_entity.id
_entity.type
_entity.pdbx_description
1 polymer ?
#
loop_
_entity_poly.entity_id
_entity_poly.type
_entity_poly.pdbx_seq_one_letter_code
_entity_poly.pdbx_strand_id
1 'polypeptide(L)'
;MKVTTKSLRTRAREILDCVDRGEPVTITYRGKPRARLTSIEQERTSADKRRRDLPVFGIWQDREELADVDAYVREIRRGRSGADRH
;
A
#
# COMPACT_ATOMS: atom_id res chain seq x y z
N MET A 1 -5.79 -5.60 8.91
CA MET A 1 -5.98 -5.81 10.37
C MET A 1 -6.95 -6.96 10.72
N LYS A 2 -6.86 -7.59 11.91
CA LYS A 2 -7.82 -8.59 12.44
C LYS A 2 -8.48 -8.10 13.74
N VAL A 3 -9.81 -8.23 13.86
CA VAL A 3 -10.57 -7.85 15.06
C VAL A 3 -11.52 -8.96 15.51
N THR A 4 -11.89 -8.95 16.79
CA THR A 4 -12.93 -9.84 17.32
C THR A 4 -14.31 -9.20 17.21
N THR A 5 -15.36 -10.01 17.23
CA THR A 5 -16.76 -9.50 17.28
C THR A 5 -17.00 -8.60 18.50
N LYS A 6 -16.33 -8.86 19.64
CA LYS A 6 -16.39 -7.98 20.82
C LYS A 6 -15.82 -6.58 20.49
N SER A 7 -14.63 -6.53 19.89
CA SER A 7 -14.00 -5.27 19.47
C SER A 7 -14.84 -4.52 18.44
N LEU A 8 -15.49 -5.25 17.51
CA LEU A 8 -16.40 -4.65 16.53
C LEU A 8 -17.55 -3.89 17.21
N ARG A 9 -18.16 -4.47 18.26
CA ARG A 9 -19.24 -3.83 19.02
C ARG A 9 -18.77 -2.62 19.83
N THR A 10 -17.61 -2.72 20.48
CA THR A 10 -17.17 -1.70 21.45
C THR A 10 -16.37 -0.56 20.81
N ARG A 11 -15.75 -0.80 19.65
CA ARG A 11 -14.86 0.15 18.96
C ARG A 11 -15.24 0.30 17.48
N ALA A 12 -16.55 0.35 17.20
CA ALA A 12 -17.07 0.42 15.84
C ALA A 12 -16.50 1.61 15.07
N ARG A 13 -16.41 2.80 15.70
CA ARG A 13 -15.88 4.03 15.09
C ARG A 13 -14.44 3.87 14.60
N GLU A 14 -13.53 3.42 15.48
CA GLU A 14 -12.12 3.22 15.12
C GLU A 14 -11.95 2.21 13.98
N ILE A 15 -12.77 1.15 13.97
CA ILE A 15 -12.74 0.12 12.93
C ILE A 15 -13.24 0.69 11.60
N LEU A 16 -14.28 1.51 11.61
CA LEU A 16 -14.76 2.22 10.42
C LEU A 16 -13.70 3.19 9.90
N ASP A 17 -13.04 3.96 10.78
CA ASP A 17 -11.95 4.86 10.37
C ASP A 17 -10.79 4.11 9.68
N CYS A 18 -10.45 2.90 10.14
CA CYS A 18 -9.45 2.05 9.46
C CYS A 18 -9.90 1.66 8.05
N VAL A 19 -11.18 1.30 7.91
CA VAL A 19 -11.76 0.88 6.63
C VAL A 19 -11.88 2.07 5.67
N ASP A 20 -12.21 3.25 6.16
CA ASP A 20 -12.29 4.49 5.38
C ASP A 20 -10.91 4.94 4.87
N ARG A 21 -9.82 4.64 5.61
CA ARG A 21 -8.44 4.81 5.11
C ARG A 21 -8.05 3.81 4.02
N GLY A 22 -8.92 2.86 3.70
CA GLY A 22 -8.68 1.81 2.70
C GLY A 22 -8.02 0.55 3.27
N GLU A 23 -7.90 0.41 4.60
CA GLU A 23 -7.36 -0.83 5.18
C GLU A 23 -8.49 -1.85 5.40
N PRO A 24 -8.45 -3.03 4.76
CA PRO A 24 -9.45 -4.07 5.00
C PRO A 24 -9.29 -4.69 6.41
N VAL A 25 -10.43 -4.86 7.09
CA VAL A 25 -10.48 -5.40 8.46
C VAL A 25 -11.16 -6.77 8.47
N THR A 26 -10.44 -7.80 8.88
CA THR A 26 -11.00 -9.15 9.04
C THR A 26 -11.61 -9.32 10.42
N ILE A 27 -12.90 -9.66 10.46
CA ILE A 27 -13.65 -9.92 11.70
C ILE A 27 -13.59 -11.41 12.01
N THR A 28 -13.25 -11.71 13.26
CA THR A 28 -13.16 -13.07 13.80
C THR A 28 -14.22 -13.30 14.88
N TYR A 29 -14.76 -14.52 14.93
CA TYR A 29 -15.62 -14.99 16.01
C TYR A 29 -15.04 -16.30 16.55
N ARG A 30 -14.77 -16.34 17.87
CA ARG A 30 -14.10 -17.48 18.54
C ARG A 30 -12.82 -17.92 17.83
N GLY A 31 -11.96 -16.95 17.47
CA GLY A 31 -10.67 -17.19 16.81
C GLY A 31 -10.74 -17.51 15.31
N LYS A 32 -11.93 -17.75 14.75
CA LYS A 32 -12.11 -18.08 13.33
C LYS A 32 -12.50 -16.84 12.53
N PRO A 33 -11.86 -16.54 11.39
CA PRO A 33 -12.33 -15.52 10.45
C PRO A 33 -13.76 -15.80 10.00
N ARG A 34 -14.61 -14.78 9.98
CA ARG A 34 -16.03 -14.91 9.60
C ARG A 34 -16.48 -13.89 8.56
N ALA A 35 -15.92 -12.69 8.59
CA ALA A 35 -16.28 -11.64 7.66
C ALA A 35 -15.08 -10.73 7.41
N ARG A 36 -15.14 -9.97 6.32
CA ARG A 36 -14.18 -8.91 6.00
C ARG A 36 -14.96 -7.62 5.77
N LEU A 37 -14.61 -6.58 6.50
CA LEU A 37 -15.11 -5.23 6.32
C LEU A 37 -14.18 -4.52 5.35
N THR A 38 -14.74 -3.99 4.27
CA THR A 38 -14.06 -3.19 3.27
C THR A 38 -14.84 -1.91 3.07
N SER A 39 -14.15 -0.85 2.63
CA SER A 39 -14.86 0.37 2.27
C SER A 39 -15.82 0.01 1.15
N ILE A 40 -17.06 0.45 1.26
CA ILE A 40 -17.96 0.42 0.12
C ILE A 40 -17.32 1.38 -0.86
N GLU A 41 -17.01 0.92 -2.08
CA GLU A 41 -16.39 1.76 -3.11
C GLU A 41 -17.11 3.11 -3.14
N GLN A 42 -16.49 4.13 -2.53
CA GLN A 42 -16.90 5.50 -2.78
C GLN A 42 -16.42 5.76 -4.20
N GLU A 43 -17.24 5.37 -5.17
CA GLU A 43 -17.26 5.84 -6.55
C GLU A 43 -15.97 6.55 -6.92
N ARG A 44 -14.87 5.77 -7.05
CA ARG A 44 -13.46 6.24 -6.99
C ARG A 44 -13.35 7.73 -6.69
N THR A 45 -13.42 8.10 -5.42
CA THR A 45 -13.43 9.52 -5.04
C THR A 45 -12.31 10.22 -5.79
N SER A 46 -12.56 11.47 -6.15
CA SER A 46 -11.60 12.32 -6.86
C SER A 46 -10.18 12.26 -6.28
N ALA A 47 -9.99 11.86 -5.01
CA ALA A 47 -8.70 11.58 -4.40
C ALA A 47 -7.91 10.42 -5.04
N ASP A 48 -8.55 9.33 -5.46
CA ASP A 48 -7.89 8.19 -6.12
C ASP A 48 -7.56 8.48 -7.61
N LYS A 49 -8.39 9.30 -8.27
CA LYS A 49 -8.01 9.94 -9.55
C LYS A 49 -6.83 10.91 -9.36
N ARG A 50 -6.93 11.81 -8.38
CA ARG A 50 -5.86 12.76 -8.03
C ARG A 50 -4.56 12.07 -7.67
N ARG A 51 -4.58 10.88 -7.06
CA ARG A 51 -3.36 10.09 -6.80
C ARG A 51 -2.66 9.69 -8.10
N ARG A 52 -3.40 9.23 -9.13
CA ARG A 52 -2.81 8.99 -10.46
C ARG A 52 -2.36 10.27 -11.16
N ASP A 53 -3.00 11.39 -10.88
CA ASP A 53 -2.64 12.71 -11.43
C ASP A 53 -1.54 13.42 -10.62
N LEU A 54 -1.02 12.81 -9.54
CA LEU A 54 0.12 13.38 -8.82
C LEU A 54 1.34 13.31 -9.75
N PRO A 55 2.10 14.41 -9.92
CA PRO A 55 3.30 14.45 -10.76
C PRO A 55 4.37 13.42 -10.39
N VAL A 56 4.26 12.78 -9.22
CA VAL A 56 5.16 11.73 -8.74
C VAL A 56 4.94 10.38 -9.43
N PHE A 57 3.71 10.09 -9.86
CA PHE A 57 3.43 8.88 -10.63
C PHE A 57 3.86 9.12 -12.08
N GLY A 58 4.76 8.27 -12.58
CA GLY A 58 5.27 8.39 -13.97
C GLY A 58 6.54 9.23 -14.13
N ILE A 59 7.16 9.76 -13.07
CA ILE A 59 8.45 10.49 -13.15
C ILE A 59 9.52 9.73 -13.96
N TRP A 60 9.47 8.41 -13.92
CA TRP A 60 10.46 7.53 -14.52
C TRP A 60 9.98 6.91 -15.85
N GLN A 61 8.79 7.27 -16.33
CA GLN A 61 8.17 6.65 -17.51
C GLN A 61 8.99 6.87 -18.78
N ASP A 62 9.59 8.04 -18.92
CA ASP A 62 10.33 8.42 -20.13
C ASP A 62 11.84 8.18 -20.01
N ARG A 63 12.28 7.47 -18.96
CA ARG A 63 13.70 7.11 -18.80
C ARG A 63 14.01 5.79 -19.50
N GLU A 64 14.64 5.89 -20.66
CA GLU A 64 15.10 4.73 -21.44
C GLU A 64 16.10 3.84 -20.66
N GLU A 65 16.89 4.43 -19.76
CA GLU A 65 17.82 3.71 -18.86
C GLU A 65 17.13 2.73 -17.90
N LEU A 66 15.82 2.89 -17.69
CA LEU A 66 14.98 2.04 -16.84
C LEU A 66 14.12 1.04 -17.62
N ALA A 67 14.40 0.88 -18.93
CA ALA A 67 13.77 -0.16 -19.74
C ALA A 67 13.97 -1.56 -19.15
N ASP A 68 15.11 -1.81 -18.49
CA ASP A 68 15.36 -2.98 -17.66
C ASP A 68 15.58 -2.55 -16.20
N VAL A 69 14.49 -2.61 -15.42
CA VAL A 69 14.47 -2.24 -14.00
C VAL A 69 15.41 -3.13 -13.18
N ASP A 70 15.48 -4.42 -13.50
CA ASP A 70 16.26 -5.38 -12.73
C ASP A 70 17.77 -5.15 -12.92
N ALA A 71 18.20 -4.91 -14.15
CA ALA A 71 19.59 -4.55 -14.46
C ALA A 71 19.99 -3.23 -13.80
N TYR A 72 19.13 -2.21 -13.90
CA TYR A 72 19.36 -0.89 -13.31
C TYR A 72 19.51 -0.96 -11.78
N VAL A 73 18.60 -1.65 -11.08
CA VAL A 73 18.67 -1.83 -9.62
C VAL A 73 19.90 -2.63 -9.22
N ARG A 74 20.28 -3.65 -10.00
CA ARG A 74 21.48 -4.45 -9.75
C ARG A 74 22.75 -3.61 -9.84
N GLU A 75 22.83 -2.71 -10.80
CA GLU A 75 23.99 -1.82 -10.96
C GLU A 75 24.09 -0.80 -9.82
N ILE A 76 22.96 -0.21 -9.40
CA ILE A 76 22.93 0.65 -8.20
C ILE A 76 23.41 -0.10 -6.96
N ARG A 77 22.96 -1.34 -6.78
CA ARG A 77 23.32 -2.18 -5.62
C ARG A 77 24.74 -2.73 -5.69
N ARG A 78 25.40 -2.65 -6.85
CA ARG A 78 26.74 -3.19 -7.06
C ARG A 78 27.79 -2.48 -6.20
N GLY A 79 27.52 -1.25 -5.77
CA GLY A 79 28.45 -0.43 -4.99
C GLY A 79 29.68 -0.02 -5.81
N ARG A 80 30.46 0.96 -5.31
CA ARG A 80 31.72 1.35 -5.95
C ARG A 80 32.80 0.31 -5.62
N SER A 81 32.88 -0.77 -6.39
CA SER A 81 34.06 -1.65 -6.32
C SER A 81 35.23 -0.99 -7.04
N GLY A 82 35.98 -0.13 -6.33
CA GLY A 82 37.28 0.36 -6.80
C GLY A 82 37.56 1.83 -6.52
N ALA A 83 37.83 2.20 -5.26
CA ALA A 83 38.56 3.43 -4.92
C ALA A 83 39.03 3.38 -3.46
N ASP A 84 39.79 2.35 -3.09
CA ASP A 84 40.69 2.44 -1.95
C ASP A 84 41.85 1.45 -2.17
N ARG A 85 42.85 1.93 -2.90
CA ARG A 85 44.19 1.36 -2.92
C ARG A 85 45.14 2.52 -3.18
N HIS A 86 45.63 3.12 -2.10
CA HIS A 86 46.82 3.96 -2.06
C HIS A 86 47.61 3.65 -0.80
#